data_AF-A0A947K9C7-F1
#
_entry.id   AF-A0A947K9C7-F1
#
_cell.length_a   1.000
_cell.length_b   1.000
_cell.length_c   1.000
_cell.angle_alpha   90.00
_cell.angle_beta   90.00
_cell.angle_gamma   90.00
#
_symmetry.space_group_name_H-M   'P 1'
#
loop_
_entity.id
_entity.type
_entity.pdbx_description
1 polymer ?
#
loop_
_entity_poly.entity_id
_entity_poly.type
_entity_poly.pdbx_seq_one_letter_code
_entity_poly.pdbx_strand_id
1 'polypeptide(L)'
;MQATVQIYICLPPLPQTVSVDGPYFQTDEGGEEIKVIATYHFDQALQSSIRTMISDRYQVFTEISGFTMAIEEWHSVEEAIDSWIA
;
A
#
# COMPACT_ATOMS: atom_id res chain seq x y z
N MET A 1 -1.50 6.81 15.10
CA MET A 1 -1.05 7.78 14.07
C MET A 1 0.47 8.00 14.03
N GLN A 2 1.15 8.36 15.12
CA GLN A 2 2.62 8.57 15.10
C GLN A 2 3.43 7.31 14.73
N ALA A 3 3.08 6.14 15.28
CA ALA A 3 3.75 4.88 14.92
C ALA A 3 3.56 4.55 13.44
N THR A 4 2.34 4.69 12.90
CA THR A 4 2.03 4.49 11.48
C THR A 4 2.91 5.35 10.58
N VAL A 5 3.02 6.65 10.85
CA VAL A 5 3.85 7.57 10.06
C VAL A 5 5.34 7.20 10.13
N GLN A 6 5.82 6.75 11.29
CA GLN A 6 7.22 6.36 11.46
C GLN A 6 7.60 5.12 10.64
N ILE A 7 6.69 4.15 10.50
CA ILE A 7 7.02 2.92 9.78
C ILE A 7 7.09 3.18 8.26
N TYR A 8 6.30 4.12 7.73
CA TYR A 8 6.38 4.53 6.32
C TYR A 8 7.72 5.22 5.98
N ILE A 9 8.37 5.86 6.95
CA ILE A 9 9.71 6.46 6.77
C ILE A 9 10.80 5.38 6.65
N CYS A 10 10.59 4.21 7.26
CA CYS A 10 11.52 3.09 7.22
C CYS A 10 11.37 2.21 5.96
N LEU A 11 10.38 2.48 5.10
CA LEU A 11 10.19 1.71 3.88
C LEU A 11 11.41 1.90 2.95
N PRO A 12 11.91 0.80 2.32
CA PRO A 12 12.95 0.89 1.30
C PRO A 12 12.61 1.94 0.22
N PRO A 13 13.59 2.57 -0.44
CA PRO A 13 13.30 3.53 -1.51
C PRO A 13 12.60 2.87 -2.71
N LEU A 14 11.80 3.64 -3.46
CA LEU A 14 11.21 3.16 -4.71
C LEU A 14 12.23 3.22 -5.86
N PRO A 15 12.21 2.26 -6.80
CA PRO A 15 12.95 2.38 -8.04
C PRO A 15 12.40 3.54 -8.88
N GLN A 16 13.25 4.17 -9.70
CA GLN A 16 12.87 5.32 -10.53
C GLN A 16 11.77 5.02 -11.56
N THR A 17 11.54 3.74 -11.85
CA THR A 17 10.52 3.25 -12.79
C THR A 17 9.13 3.15 -12.18
N VAL A 18 8.96 3.48 -10.90
CA VAL A 18 7.69 3.40 -10.17
C VAL A 18 7.38 4.75 -9.56
N SER A 19 6.19 5.28 -9.82
CA SER A 19 5.63 6.39 -9.07
C SER A 19 4.57 5.90 -8.08
N VAL A 20 4.36 6.65 -7.01
CA VAL A 20 3.39 6.32 -5.96
C VAL A 20 2.49 7.51 -5.68
N ASP A 21 1.20 7.25 -5.59
CA ASP A 21 0.19 8.19 -5.08
C ASP A 21 -0.23 7.76 -3.67
N GLY A 22 -0.32 8.74 -2.75
CA GLY A 22 -0.58 8.51 -1.33
C GLY A 22 0.68 8.58 -0.44
N PRO A 23 0.67 7.97 0.77
CA PRO A 23 -0.40 7.16 1.31
C PRO A 23 -1.65 7.98 1.70
N TYR A 24 -2.83 7.43 1.42
CA TYR A 24 -4.12 7.91 1.89
C TYR A 24 -4.51 7.16 3.16
N PHE A 25 -5.12 7.87 4.11
CA PHE A 25 -5.55 7.32 5.39
C PHE A 25 -7.06 7.39 5.50
N GLN A 26 -7.68 6.29 5.87
CA GLN A 26 -9.10 6.21 6.19
C GLN A 26 -9.25 5.57 7.56
N THR A 27 -10.17 6.09 8.36
CA THR A 27 -10.61 5.43 9.59
C THR A 27 -12.04 4.97 9.44
N ASP A 28 -12.40 3.90 10.13
CA ASP A 28 -13.79 3.53 10.31
C ASP A 28 -14.55 4.58 11.15
N GLU A 29 -15.88 4.46 11.24
CA GLU A 29 -16.72 5.39 12.00
C GLU A 29 -16.39 5.40 13.51
N GLY A 30 -15.81 4.30 14.02
CA GLY A 30 -15.34 4.18 15.41
C GLY A 30 -13.93 4.74 15.66
N GLY A 31 -13.14 4.98 14.61
CA GLY A 31 -11.73 5.37 14.73
C GLY A 31 -10.83 4.27 15.28
N GLU A 32 -11.31 3.02 15.32
CA GLU A 32 -10.59 1.86 15.86
C GLU A 32 -9.69 1.22 14.79
N GLU A 33 -10.09 1.29 13.52
CA GLU A 33 -9.31 0.76 12.40
C GLU A 33 -8.74 1.89 11.54
N ILE A 34 -7.45 1.79 11.20
CA ILE A 34 -6.79 2.70 10.27
C ILE A 34 -6.45 1.92 9.00
N LYS A 35 -7.13 2.23 7.91
CA LYS A 35 -6.78 1.76 6.57
C LYS A 35 -5.78 2.73 5.95
N VAL A 36 -4.70 2.19 5.40
CA VAL A 36 -3.69 2.97 4.67
C VAL A 36 -3.56 2.43 3.26
N ILE A 37 -3.66 3.31 2.27
CA ILE A 37 -3.72 2.95 0.86
C ILE A 37 -2.63 3.71 0.11
N ALA A 38 -1.87 3.02 -0.72
CA ALA A 38 -0.91 3.62 -1.63
C ALA A 38 -1.07 2.98 -3.02
N THR A 39 -1.12 3.81 -4.05
CA THR A 39 -1.30 3.36 -5.44
C THR A 39 0.03 3.43 -6.15
N TYR A 40 0.44 2.33 -6.78
CA TYR A 40 1.71 2.24 -7.51
C TYR A 40 1.46 2.26 -9.01
N HIS A 41 2.15 3.14 -9.71
CA HIS A 41 2.07 3.26 -11.16
C HIS A 41 3.40 2.83 -11.78
N PHE A 42 3.32 1.90 -12.73
CA PHE A 42 4.47 1.29 -13.38
C PHE A 42 4.07 0.73 -14.74
N ASP A 43 5.06 0.45 -15.59
CA ASP A 43 4.86 -0.25 -16.86
C ASP A 43 4.42 -1.70 -16.60
N GLN A 44 3.34 -2.15 -17.26
CA GLN A 44 2.81 -3.50 -17.15
C GLN A 44 3.88 -4.58 -17.41
N ALA A 45 4.87 -4.31 -18.27
CA ALA A 45 5.97 -5.24 -18.52
C ALA A 45 6.80 -5.56 -17.25
N LEU A 46 6.75 -4.69 -16.23
CA LEU A 46 7.47 -4.83 -14.97
C LEU A 46 6.63 -5.46 -13.84
N GLN A 47 5.38 -5.81 -14.09
CA GLN A 47 4.39 -6.22 -13.08
C GLN A 47 4.92 -7.27 -12.08
N SER A 48 5.50 -8.37 -12.56
CA SER A 48 6.00 -9.44 -11.67
C SER A 48 7.12 -8.95 -10.75
N SER A 49 8.02 -8.12 -11.27
CA SER A 49 9.13 -7.54 -10.52
C SER A 49 8.63 -6.51 -9.50
N ILE A 50 7.67 -5.66 -9.89
CA ILE A 50 7.11 -4.65 -9.01
C ILE A 50 6.29 -5.27 -7.88
N ARG A 51 5.50 -6.31 -8.17
CA ARG A 51 4.73 -7.02 -7.13
C ARG A 51 5.63 -7.62 -6.06
N THR A 52 6.74 -8.23 -6.47
CA THR A 52 7.74 -8.77 -5.54
C THR A 52 8.35 -7.65 -4.69
N MET A 53 8.76 -6.55 -5.33
CA MET A 53 9.30 -5.39 -4.64
C MET A 53 8.31 -4.79 -3.63
N ILE A 54 7.03 -4.61 -3.98
CA ILE A 54 6.01 -4.10 -3.05
C ILE A 54 5.83 -5.05 -1.87
N SER A 55 5.81 -6.36 -2.12
CA SER A 55 5.70 -7.38 -1.07
C SER A 55 6.87 -7.29 -0.09
N ASP A 56 8.11 -7.26 -0.60
CA ASP A 56 9.32 -7.13 0.22
C ASP A 56 9.35 -5.79 0.97
N ARG A 57 8.93 -4.71 0.29
CA ARG A 57 8.88 -3.35 0.84
C ARG A 57 8.01 -3.28 2.08
N TYR A 58 6.89 -4.01 2.10
CA TYR A 58 5.95 -4.01 3.23
C TYR A 58 6.12 -5.18 4.18
N GLN A 59 7.10 -6.06 3.98
CA GLN A 59 7.41 -7.12 4.94
C GLN A 59 7.68 -6.56 6.35
N VAL A 60 8.24 -5.35 6.44
CA VAL A 60 8.46 -4.63 7.71
C VAL A 60 7.18 -4.39 8.52
N PHE A 61 6.00 -4.43 7.90
CA PHE A 61 4.71 -4.24 8.60
C PHE A 61 4.21 -5.53 9.25
N THR A 62 4.65 -6.70 8.76
CA THR A 62 4.25 -8.00 9.35
C THR A 62 4.80 -8.21 10.76
N GLU A 63 5.84 -7.48 11.14
CA GLU A 63 6.44 -7.53 12.47
C GLU A 63 5.72 -6.62 13.49
N ILE A 64 4.68 -5.90 13.06
CA ILE A 64 4.00 -4.88 13.86
C ILE A 64 2.68 -5.44 14.36
N SER A 65 2.61 -5.65 15.68
CA SER A 65 1.40 -6.17 16.33
C SER A 65 0.19 -5.29 16.07
N GLY A 66 -0.89 -5.90 15.57
CA GLY A 66 -2.14 -5.20 15.23
C GLY A 66 -2.16 -4.58 13.82
N PHE A 67 -1.11 -4.78 13.02
CA PHE A 67 -1.08 -4.36 11.62
C PHE A 67 -1.32 -5.56 10.70
N THR A 68 -2.34 -5.45 9.86
CA THR A 68 -2.61 -6.41 8.77
C THR A 68 -2.46 -5.68 7.43
N MET A 69 -1.96 -6.38 6.41
CA MET A 69 -1.83 -5.81 5.07
C MET A 69 -2.44 -6.72 4.00
N ALA A 70 -2.87 -6.09 2.91
CA ALA A 70 -3.21 -6.75 1.67
C ALA A 70 -2.48 -6.03 0.51
N ILE A 71 -2.13 -6.79 -0.53
CA ILE A 71 -1.61 -6.25 -1.79
C ILE A 71 -2.58 -6.71 -2.87
N GLU A 72 -3.31 -5.75 -3.43
CA GLU A 72 -4.29 -5.97 -4.48
C GLU A 72 -3.76 -5.42 -5.81
N GLU A 73 -4.20 -6.04 -6.90
CA GLU A 73 -3.86 -5.64 -8.26
C GLU A 73 -5.16 -5.29 -8.98
N TRP A 74 -5.13 -4.17 -9.69
CA TRP A 74 -6.25 -3.70 -10.50
C TRP A 74 -5.75 -3.34 -11.88
N HIS A 75 -6.52 -3.67 -12.90
CA HIS A 75 -6.23 -3.34 -14.30
C HIS A 75 -6.82 -1.98 -14.71
N SER A 76 -7.72 -1.41 -13.89
CA SER A 76 -8.23 -0.05 -14.07
C SER A 76 -8.53 0.63 -12.73
N VAL A 77 -8.71 1.95 -12.76
CA VAL A 77 -9.06 2.74 -11.56
C VAL A 77 -10.47 2.39 -11.09
N GLU A 78 -11.38 2.08 -12.02
CA GLU A 78 -12.76 1.67 -11.72
C GLU A 78 -12.78 0.37 -10.92
N GLU A 79 -11.96 -0.62 -11.31
CA GLU A 79 -11.84 -1.89 -10.58
C GLU A 79 -11.32 -1.67 -9.15
N ALA A 80 -10.38 -0.73 -8.97
CA ALA A 80 -9.88 -0.36 -7.66
C ALA A 80 -10.97 0.31 -6.78
N ILE A 81 -11.81 1.15 -7.39
CA ILE A 81 -12.91 1.81 -6.68
C ILE A 81 -13.98 0.80 -6.26
N ASP A 82 -14.33 -0.14 -7.14
CA ASP A 82 -15.34 -1.17 -6.84
C ASP A 82 -14.87 -2.10 -5.70
N SER A 83 -13.58 -2.49 -5.67
CA SER A 83 -12.99 -3.25 -4.56
C SER A 83 -13.06 -2.48 -3.23
N TRP A 84 -12.97 -1.16 -3.29
CA TRP A 84 -12.88 -0.31 -2.10
C TRP A 84 -14.24 -0.04 -1.42
N ILE A 85 -15.33 -0.08 -2.20
CA ILE A 85 -16.70 0.21 -1.72
C ILE A 85 -17.43 -1.07 -1.27
N ALA A 86 -16.97 -2.25 -1.72
CA ALA A 86 -17.54 -3.55 -1.37
C ALA A 86 -17.23 -4.00 0.07
#